data_AF-A0A4U0UKG2-F1
#
_entry.id   AF-A0A4U0UKG2-F1
#
_cell.length_a   1.000
_cell.length_b   1.000
_cell.length_c   1.000
_cell.angle_alpha   90.00
_cell.angle_beta   90.00
_cell.angle_gamma   90.00
#
_symmetry.space_group_name_H-M   'P 1'
#
loop_
_entity.id
_entity.type
_entity.pdbx_description
1 polymer ?
#
loop_
_entity_poly.entity_id
_entity_poly.type
_entity_poly.pdbx_seq_one_letter_code
_entity_poly.pdbx_strand_id
1 'polypeptide(L)'
;MPVPDYGAAPLAKTFMLVRVLALFAMVCIVGLTANFVAEIVSTNVDPPREIVGTLTITCLAALYCLISIPFFYARANLGLFIMAGLDALLCLAFAIVAVILGRPLSFLNCMIVADGNAAANAQSASAFAQSLASASGATGSILGLQNWAASTKVNCFETKAIWGLCIALCILFTCSSFILPTLWLKVRRAGVPATKSVV
;
A
#
# COMPACT_ATOMS: atom_id res chain seq x y z
N MET A 1 4.89 -24.23 13.19
CA MET A 1 4.52 -25.22 12.16
C MET A 1 5.48 -25.07 10.99
N PRO A 2 5.97 -26.15 10.38
CA PRO A 2 6.86 -26.04 9.22
C PRO A 2 6.12 -25.40 8.03
N VAL A 3 6.77 -24.47 7.33
CA VAL A 3 6.21 -23.78 6.15
C VAL A 3 5.96 -24.81 5.04
N PRO A 4 4.78 -24.84 4.39
CA PRO A 4 4.52 -25.76 3.29
C PRO A 4 5.43 -25.47 2.08
N ASP A 5 6.17 -26.47 1.59
CA ASP A 5 7.18 -26.26 0.54
C ASP A 5 6.61 -26.21 -0.89
N TYR A 6 5.40 -26.71 -1.15
CA TYR A 6 4.74 -26.74 -2.47
C TYR A 6 5.65 -27.16 -3.66
N GLY A 7 6.60 -28.08 -3.43
CA GLY A 7 7.57 -28.53 -4.44
C GLY A 7 8.63 -27.48 -4.83
N ALA A 8 8.67 -26.34 -4.14
CA ALA A 8 9.67 -25.28 -4.31
C ALA A 8 9.85 -24.50 -2.99
N ALA A 9 10.54 -25.13 -2.03
CA ALA A 9 10.88 -24.57 -0.72
C ALA A 9 11.38 -23.10 -0.72
N PRO A 10 12.28 -22.66 -1.63
CA PRO A 10 12.73 -21.26 -1.62
C PRO A 10 11.60 -20.28 -1.98
N LEU A 11 10.70 -20.62 -2.90
CA LEU A 11 9.59 -19.75 -3.31
C LEU A 11 8.51 -19.66 -2.22
N ALA A 12 8.23 -20.76 -1.52
CA ALA A 12 7.28 -20.73 -0.41
C ALA A 12 7.79 -19.87 0.77
N LYS A 13 9.09 -19.91 1.05
CA LYS A 13 9.72 -19.08 2.08
C LYS A 13 9.76 -17.60 1.70
N THR A 14 10.04 -17.28 0.44
CA THR A 14 10.01 -15.88 -0.03
C THR A 14 8.59 -15.31 0.03
N PHE A 15 7.55 -16.09 -0.30
CA PHE A 15 6.17 -15.67 -0.13
C PHE A 15 5.86 -15.28 1.33
N MET A 16 6.23 -16.13 2.28
CA MET A 16 6.04 -15.85 3.71
C MET A 16 6.79 -14.59 4.17
N LEU A 17 8.04 -14.41 3.71
CA LEU A 17 8.83 -13.22 4.03
C LEU A 17 8.16 -11.95 3.47
N VAL A 18 7.74 -11.97 2.21
CA VAL A 18 7.05 -10.86 1.56
C VAL A 18 5.77 -10.49 2.30
N ARG A 19 5.01 -11.49 2.79
CA ARG A 19 3.80 -11.26 3.59
C ARG A 19 4.09 -10.58 4.92
N VAL A 20 5.13 -11.02 5.63
CA VAL A 20 5.53 -10.40 6.91
C VAL A 20 5.99 -8.96 6.68
N LEU A 21 6.79 -8.71 5.65
CA LEU A 21 7.21 -7.34 5.29
C LEU A 21 6.02 -6.46 4.90
N ALA A 22 5.05 -7.00 4.16
CA ALA A 22 3.84 -6.26 3.79
C ALA A 22 3.02 -5.89 5.03
N LEU A 23 2.83 -6.81 5.98
CA LEU A 23 2.16 -6.53 7.25
C LEU A 23 2.90 -5.45 8.06
N PHE A 24 4.23 -5.53 8.13
CA PHE A 24 5.03 -4.53 8.83
C PHE A 24 4.86 -3.14 8.20
N ALA A 25 4.92 -3.03 6.86
CA ALA A 25 4.69 -1.78 6.16
C ALA A 25 3.28 -1.21 6.42
N MET A 26 2.24 -2.04 6.47
CA MET A 26 0.89 -1.59 6.83
C MET A 26 0.79 -1.07 8.26
N VAL A 27 1.43 -1.75 9.22
CA VAL A 27 1.48 -1.28 10.62
C VAL A 27 2.18 0.07 10.71
N CYS A 28 3.27 0.28 9.96
CA CYS A 28 3.92 1.58 9.88
C CYS A 28 3.01 2.67 9.31
N ILE A 29 2.24 2.37 8.25
CA ILE A 29 1.27 3.33 7.69
C ILE A 29 0.23 3.71 8.76
N VAL A 30 -0.36 2.72 9.43
CA VAL A 30 -1.36 2.96 10.49
C VAL A 30 -0.75 3.79 11.64
N GLY A 31 0.49 3.50 12.02
CA GLY A 31 1.21 4.27 13.05
C GLY A 31 1.42 5.73 12.67
N LEU A 32 1.87 6.01 11.44
CA LEU A 32 2.05 7.38 10.95
C LEU A 32 0.72 8.14 10.91
N THR A 33 -0.38 7.47 10.56
CA THR A 33 -1.70 8.11 10.52
C THR A 33 -2.28 8.45 11.90
N ALA A 34 -1.74 7.89 12.99
CA ALA A 34 -2.21 8.23 14.35
C ALA A 34 -1.97 9.71 14.68
N ASN A 35 -0.85 10.28 14.21
CA ASN A 35 -0.56 11.70 14.38
C ASN A 35 -1.56 12.58 13.61
N PHE A 36 -1.97 12.17 12.39
CA PHE A 36 -3.01 12.87 11.65
C PHE A 36 -4.34 12.91 12.41
N VAL A 37 -4.72 11.81 13.07
CA VAL A 37 -5.95 11.77 13.88
C VAL A 37 -5.87 12.76 15.05
N ALA A 38 -4.73 12.83 15.74
CA ALA A 38 -4.52 13.80 16.82
C ALA A 38 -4.65 15.25 16.29
N GLU A 39 -4.08 15.53 15.12
CA GLU A 39 -4.12 16.87 14.53
C GLU A 39 -5.53 17.25 14.05
N ILE A 40 -6.26 16.34 13.41
CA ILE A 40 -7.67 16.55 13.01
C ILE A 40 -8.54 16.92 14.21
N VAL A 41 -8.39 16.19 15.33
CA VAL A 41 -9.15 16.44 16.56
C VAL A 41 -8.80 17.80 17.17
N SER A 42 -7.52 18.19 17.12
CA SER A 42 -7.05 19.46 17.69
C SER A 42 -7.44 20.68 16.85
N THR A 43 -7.52 20.54 15.52
CA THR A 43 -7.71 21.65 14.58
C THR A 43 -9.14 21.78 14.05
N ASN A 44 -10.01 20.78 14.26
CA ASN A 44 -11.37 20.73 13.69
C ASN A 44 -11.40 20.89 12.15
N VAL A 45 -10.35 20.41 11.47
CA VAL A 45 -10.26 20.42 10.00
C VAL A 45 -10.55 19.03 9.46
N ASP A 46 -11.38 18.95 8.42
CA ASP A 46 -11.70 17.68 7.76
C ASP A 46 -10.46 17.06 7.08
N PRO A 47 -10.23 15.74 7.23
CA PRO A 47 -9.10 15.08 6.58
C PRO A 47 -9.23 15.07 5.06
N PRO A 48 -8.11 15.12 4.33
CA PRO A 48 -8.11 14.92 2.88
C PRO A 48 -8.60 13.50 2.55
N ARG A 49 -9.52 13.41 1.58
CA ARG A 49 -10.22 12.17 1.20
C ARG A 49 -9.25 11.08 0.75
N GLU A 50 -8.13 11.47 0.17
CA GLU A 50 -7.07 10.61 -0.30
C GLU A 50 -6.42 9.83 0.86
N ILE A 51 -6.17 10.47 2.02
CA ILE A 51 -5.59 9.80 3.21
C ILE A 51 -6.61 8.84 3.83
N VAL A 52 -7.89 9.21 3.86
CA VAL A 52 -8.95 8.30 4.32
C VAL A 52 -9.06 7.08 3.40
N GLY A 53 -8.99 7.31 2.08
CA GLY A 53 -8.96 6.25 1.08
C GLY A 53 -7.75 5.31 1.23
N THR A 54 -6.55 5.84 1.49
CA THR A 54 -5.37 5.00 1.71
C THR A 54 -5.50 4.16 2.98
N LEU A 55 -5.95 4.76 4.09
CA LEU A 55 -6.12 4.08 5.36
C LEU A 55 -7.11 2.91 5.22
N THR A 56 -8.25 3.13 4.57
CA THR A 56 -9.27 2.09 4.39
C THR A 56 -8.74 0.91 3.56
N ILE A 57 -8.06 1.17 2.45
CA ILE A 57 -7.43 0.13 1.62
C ILE A 57 -6.35 -0.60 2.42
N THR A 58 -5.51 0.11 3.16
CA THR A 58 -4.46 -0.45 4.03
C THR A 58 -5.03 -1.38 5.10
N CYS A 59 -6.11 -1.00 5.78
CA CYS A 59 -6.76 -1.83 6.79
C CYS A 59 -7.36 -3.11 6.18
N LEU A 60 -8.05 -3.01 5.03
CA LEU A 60 -8.58 -4.17 4.32
C LEU A 60 -7.46 -5.11 3.85
N ALA A 61 -6.39 -4.55 3.31
CA ALA A 61 -5.22 -5.31 2.88
C ALA A 61 -4.50 -5.99 4.05
N ALA A 62 -4.41 -5.34 5.21
CA ALA A 62 -3.84 -5.92 6.43
C ALA A 62 -4.67 -7.14 6.91
N LEU A 63 -5.99 -7.01 6.98
CA LEU A 63 -6.90 -8.11 7.32
C LEU A 63 -6.77 -9.27 6.33
N TYR A 64 -6.72 -8.96 5.02
CA TYR A 64 -6.48 -9.97 4.00
C TYR A 64 -5.14 -10.68 4.18
N CYS A 65 -4.05 -9.95 4.42
CA CYS A 65 -2.73 -10.54 4.66
C CYS A 65 -2.74 -11.46 5.89
N LEU A 66 -3.43 -11.08 6.98
CA LEU A 66 -3.57 -11.93 8.17
C LEU A 66 -4.33 -13.24 7.89
N ILE A 67 -5.39 -13.19 7.07
CA ILE A 67 -6.19 -14.37 6.69
C ILE A 67 -5.44 -15.23 5.66
N SER A 68 -4.61 -14.62 4.81
CA SER A 68 -3.86 -15.33 3.77
C SER A 68 -2.82 -16.31 4.34
N ILE A 69 -2.28 -16.01 5.53
CA ILE A 69 -1.28 -16.87 6.22
C ILE A 69 -1.87 -18.24 6.56
N PRO A 70 -2.93 -18.37 7.40
CA PRO A 70 -3.49 -19.67 7.74
C PRO A 70 -4.03 -20.40 6.50
N PHE A 71 -4.55 -19.66 5.52
CA PHE A 71 -5.02 -20.24 4.26
C PHE A 71 -3.88 -20.86 3.44
N PHE A 72 -2.69 -20.24 3.43
CA PHE A 72 -1.48 -20.83 2.86
C PHE A 72 -1.02 -22.09 3.62
N TYR A 73 -1.15 -22.11 4.94
CA TYR A 73 -0.84 -23.32 5.73
C TYR A 73 -1.84 -24.47 5.50
N ALA A 74 -3.09 -24.17 5.13
CA ALA A 74 -4.14 -25.17 4.91
C ALA A 74 -3.98 -26.01 3.63
N ARG A 75 -2.94 -25.78 2.81
CA ARG A 75 -2.65 -26.52 1.55
C ARG A 75 -3.84 -26.63 0.58
N ALA A 76 -4.73 -25.65 0.56
CA ALA A 76 -5.81 -25.58 -0.41
C ALA A 76 -5.26 -25.17 -1.80
N ASN A 77 -5.07 -26.13 -2.71
CA ASN A 77 -4.46 -25.89 -4.03
C ASN A 77 -5.25 -24.88 -4.89
N LEU A 78 -6.60 -24.88 -4.83
CA LEU A 78 -7.41 -23.87 -5.50
C LEU A 78 -7.23 -22.47 -4.86
N GLY A 79 -6.95 -22.46 -3.57
CA GLY A 79 -6.73 -21.27 -2.77
C GLY A 79 -5.53 -20.44 -3.23
N LEU A 80 -4.46 -21.07 -3.69
CA LEU A 80 -3.27 -20.36 -4.18
C LEU A 80 -3.58 -19.43 -5.36
N PHE A 81 -4.43 -19.87 -6.29
CA PHE A 81 -4.79 -19.08 -7.47
C PHE A 81 -5.69 -17.90 -7.10
N ILE A 82 -6.64 -18.10 -6.19
CA ILE A 82 -7.51 -17.04 -5.69
C ILE A 82 -6.68 -15.99 -4.93
N MET A 83 -5.72 -16.43 -4.11
CA MET A 83 -4.80 -15.53 -3.41
C MET A 83 -3.96 -14.71 -4.40
N ALA A 84 -3.49 -15.32 -5.50
CA ALA A 84 -2.74 -14.61 -6.53
C ALA A 84 -3.58 -13.50 -7.19
N GLY A 85 -4.86 -13.79 -7.48
CA GLY A 85 -5.79 -12.80 -8.03
C GLY A 85 -6.04 -11.63 -7.07
N LEU A 86 -6.23 -11.92 -5.78
CA LEU A 86 -6.40 -10.89 -4.75
C LEU A 86 -5.14 -10.05 -4.57
N ASP A 87 -3.95 -10.65 -4.61
CA ASP A 87 -2.68 -9.91 -4.56
C ASP A 87 -2.49 -9.00 -5.76
N ALA A 88 -2.88 -9.44 -6.96
CA ALA A 88 -2.84 -8.60 -8.15
C ALA A 88 -3.82 -7.41 -8.04
N LEU A 89 -5.01 -7.64 -7.49
CA LEU A 89 -6.00 -6.58 -7.26
C LEU A 89 -5.50 -5.56 -6.21
N LEU A 90 -4.89 -6.04 -5.12
CA LEU A 90 -4.29 -5.17 -4.11
C LEU A 90 -3.09 -4.41 -4.67
N CYS A 91 -2.26 -5.04 -5.50
CA CYS A 91 -1.17 -4.38 -6.20
C CYS A 91 -1.70 -3.22 -7.06
N LEU A 92 -2.78 -3.43 -7.81
CA LEU A 92 -3.42 -2.38 -8.61
C LEU A 92 -3.97 -1.26 -7.73
N ALA A 93 -4.63 -1.59 -6.63
CA ALA A 93 -5.16 -0.62 -5.67
C ALA A 93 -4.05 0.27 -5.09
N PHE A 94 -2.96 -0.33 -4.61
CA PHE A 94 -1.81 0.43 -4.09
C PHE A 94 -1.07 1.21 -5.18
N ALA A 95 -1.04 0.72 -6.42
CA ALA A 95 -0.45 1.45 -7.54
C ALA A 95 -1.23 2.73 -7.85
N ILE A 96 -2.57 2.65 -7.90
CA ILE A 96 -3.44 3.81 -8.11
C ILE A 96 -3.24 4.83 -6.97
N VAL A 97 -3.23 4.36 -5.72
CA VAL A 97 -2.95 5.20 -4.54
C VAL A 97 -1.58 5.87 -4.64
N ALA A 98 -0.53 5.13 -5.01
CA ALA A 98 0.82 5.67 -5.14
C ALA A 98 0.92 6.75 -6.24
N VAL A 99 0.17 6.60 -7.33
CA VAL A 99 0.11 7.62 -8.40
C VAL A 99 -0.66 8.86 -7.93
N ILE A 100 -1.80 8.69 -7.25
CA ILE A 100 -2.62 9.82 -6.77
C ILE A 100 -1.86 10.62 -5.71
N LEU A 101 -1.24 9.94 -4.73
CA LEU A 101 -0.41 10.59 -3.71
C LEU A 101 0.88 11.17 -4.29
N GLY A 102 1.50 10.50 -5.27
CA GLY A 102 2.79 10.92 -5.83
C GLY A 102 2.73 12.24 -6.59
N ARG A 103 1.60 12.53 -7.25
CA ARG A 103 1.42 13.76 -8.05
C ARG A 103 1.69 15.06 -7.27
N PRO A 104 1.03 15.34 -6.12
CA PRO A 104 1.30 16.54 -5.32
C PRO A 104 2.57 16.44 -4.47
N LEU A 105 2.97 15.23 -4.03
CA LEU A 105 4.07 15.05 -3.07
C LEU A 105 5.46 15.05 -3.73
N SER A 106 5.57 14.67 -5.00
CA SER A 106 6.86 14.58 -5.69
C SER A 106 7.59 15.93 -5.78
N PHE A 107 6.85 17.04 -5.74
CA PHE A 107 7.40 18.39 -5.85
C PHE A 107 7.41 19.15 -4.52
N LEU A 108 6.93 18.52 -3.43
CA LEU A 108 6.85 19.16 -2.12
C LEU A 108 8.20 19.01 -1.38
N ASN A 109 8.78 20.14 -1.00
CA ASN A 109 10.04 20.17 -0.25
C ASN A 109 9.74 20.43 1.23
N CYS A 110 9.80 19.37 2.03
CA CYS A 110 9.49 19.43 3.47
C CYS A 110 10.49 20.25 4.29
N MET A 111 11.64 20.66 3.73
CA MET A 111 12.62 21.45 4.48
C MET A 111 12.28 22.94 4.51
N ILE A 112 11.51 23.42 3.53
CA ILE A 112 11.11 24.82 3.38
C ILE A 112 9.68 25.10 3.85
N VAL A 113 8.96 24.07 4.31
CA VAL A 113 7.69 24.21 5.03
C VAL A 113 8.02 24.83 6.39
N ALA A 114 8.05 26.16 6.44
CA ALA A 114 8.11 26.92 7.68
C ALA A 114 6.70 26.99 8.29
N ASP A 115 6.63 26.87 9.62
CA ASP A 115 5.40 26.99 10.40
C ASP A 115 4.63 28.25 9.96
N GLY A 116 3.60 28.10 9.11
CA GLY A 116 2.65 29.14 8.77
C GLY A 116 2.74 29.86 7.41
N ASN A 117 3.69 29.57 6.51
CA ASN A 117 3.73 30.24 5.19
C ASN A 117 3.60 29.28 3.98
N ALA A 118 2.37 28.81 3.76
CA ALA A 118 1.95 27.98 2.62
C ALA A 118 2.12 28.64 1.23
N ALA A 119 2.34 29.96 1.17
CA ALA A 119 2.34 30.72 -0.08
C ALA A 119 3.56 30.44 -0.99
N ALA A 120 4.74 30.16 -0.45
CA ALA A 120 5.94 29.93 -1.27
C ALA A 120 5.95 28.54 -1.96
N ASN A 121 5.32 27.54 -1.34
CA ASN A 121 5.17 26.19 -1.91
C ASN A 121 4.02 26.09 -2.92
N ALA A 122 3.04 27.00 -2.84
CA ALA A 122 1.95 27.10 -3.80
C ALA A 122 2.43 27.49 -5.20
N GLN A 123 3.55 28.22 -5.37
CA GLN A 123 4.02 28.68 -6.68
C GLN A 123 4.47 27.53 -7.61
N SER A 124 5.24 26.56 -7.10
CA SER A 124 5.71 25.41 -7.90
C SER A 124 4.66 24.30 -8.04
N ALA A 125 3.81 24.16 -7.03
CA ALA A 125 2.65 23.27 -7.01
C ALA A 125 1.54 23.73 -7.96
N SER A 126 1.25 25.03 -7.99
CA SER A 126 0.21 25.61 -8.85
C SER A 126 0.58 25.55 -10.32
N ALA A 127 1.87 25.61 -10.69
CA ALA A 127 2.29 25.45 -12.09
C ALA A 127 2.01 24.04 -12.63
N PHE A 128 2.24 22.98 -11.82
CA PHE A 128 1.88 21.60 -12.18
C PHE A 128 0.37 21.35 -12.05
N ALA A 129 -0.27 21.90 -11.02
CA ALA A 129 -1.73 21.81 -10.84
C ALA A 129 -2.49 22.53 -11.96
N GLN A 130 -2.00 23.65 -12.50
CA GLN A 130 -2.59 24.37 -13.63
C GLN A 130 -2.37 23.63 -14.96
N SER A 131 -1.21 22.99 -15.15
CA SER A 131 -0.96 22.16 -16.34
C SER A 131 -1.69 20.81 -16.29
N LEU A 132 -2.03 20.32 -15.10
CA LEU A 132 -2.84 19.10 -14.92
C LEU A 132 -4.35 19.38 -14.86
N ALA A 133 -4.79 20.52 -14.31
CA ALA A 133 -6.19 20.97 -14.34
C ALA A 133 -6.65 21.34 -15.74
N SER A 134 -5.73 21.81 -16.59
CA SER A 134 -5.97 22.01 -18.02
C SER A 134 -5.98 20.70 -18.83
N ALA A 135 -5.31 19.63 -18.35
CA ALA A 135 -5.24 18.33 -19.01
C ALA A 135 -6.28 17.30 -18.50
N SER A 136 -6.78 17.45 -17.28
CA SER A 136 -7.75 16.56 -16.65
C SER A 136 -8.70 17.40 -15.79
N GLY A 137 -9.99 17.43 -16.14
CA GLY A 137 -11.02 18.18 -15.42
C GLY A 137 -11.36 17.63 -14.02
N ALA A 138 -10.36 17.21 -13.23
CA ALA A 138 -10.47 16.74 -11.85
C ALA A 138 -9.78 17.76 -10.92
N THR A 139 -10.47 18.81 -10.45
CA THR A 139 -11.42 18.88 -9.31
C THR A 139 -10.74 18.82 -7.93
N GLY A 140 -10.60 19.99 -7.29
CA GLY A 140 -10.53 20.31 -5.84
C GLY A 140 -9.81 19.42 -4.80
N SER A 141 -9.83 18.10 -4.89
CA SER A 141 -9.39 17.19 -3.83
C SER A 141 -7.87 17.03 -3.75
N ILE A 142 -7.18 17.03 -4.89
CA ILE A 142 -5.70 17.03 -4.95
C ILE A 142 -5.12 18.29 -4.27
N LEU A 143 -5.84 19.41 -4.34
CA LEU A 143 -5.47 20.66 -3.69
C LEU A 143 -5.59 20.55 -2.16
N GLY A 144 -6.57 19.81 -1.67
CA GLY A 144 -6.78 19.56 -0.24
C GLY A 144 -5.65 18.72 0.37
N LEU A 145 -5.24 17.65 -0.30
CA LEU A 145 -4.11 16.82 0.15
C LEU A 145 -2.79 17.59 0.19
N GLN A 146 -2.55 18.44 -0.81
CA GLN A 146 -1.33 19.24 -0.87
C GLN A 146 -1.28 20.29 0.25
N ASN A 147 -2.39 21.00 0.48
CA ASN A 147 -2.48 21.97 1.57
C ASN A 147 -2.32 21.29 2.94
N TRP A 148 -2.91 20.11 3.12
CA TRP A 148 -2.73 19.30 4.33
C TRP A 148 -1.27 18.88 4.52
N ALA A 149 -0.64 18.30 3.49
CA ALA A 149 0.75 17.86 3.56
C ALA A 149 1.74 19.03 3.76
N ALA A 150 1.37 20.24 3.33
CA ALA A 150 2.18 21.45 3.51
C ALA A 150 1.85 22.24 4.79
N SER A 151 0.92 21.76 5.63
CA SER A 151 0.49 22.46 6.86
C SER A 151 1.61 22.55 7.89
N THR A 152 2.31 21.44 8.13
CA THR A 152 3.42 21.34 9.07
C THR A 152 4.54 20.50 8.46
N LYS A 153 5.77 20.73 8.96
CA LYS A 153 6.93 19.92 8.56
C LYS A 153 6.74 18.43 8.86
N VAL A 154 6.10 18.13 9.99
CA VAL A 154 5.79 16.75 10.42
C VAL A 154 4.83 16.09 9.43
N ASN A 155 3.71 16.76 9.11
CA ASN A 155 2.72 16.23 8.16
C ASN A 155 3.31 15.98 6.77
N CYS A 156 4.23 16.84 6.32
CA CYS A 156 4.93 16.64 5.06
C CYS A 156 5.75 15.34 5.04
N PHE A 157 6.56 15.11 6.08
CA PHE A 157 7.39 13.89 6.16
C PHE A 157 6.54 12.63 6.34
N GLU A 158 5.50 12.68 7.17
CA GLU A 158 4.60 11.55 7.40
C GLU A 158 3.85 11.16 6.12
N THR A 159 3.30 12.15 5.40
CA THR A 159 2.59 11.88 4.13
C THR A 159 3.54 11.33 3.06
N LYS A 160 4.78 11.82 3.02
CA LYS A 160 5.82 11.32 2.11
C LYS A 160 6.27 9.90 2.46
N ALA A 161 6.35 9.59 3.76
CA ALA A 161 6.64 8.24 4.24
C ALA A 161 5.52 7.26 3.88
N ILE A 162 4.25 7.65 4.06
CA ILE A 162 3.08 6.85 3.66
C ILE A 162 3.13 6.56 2.15
N TRP A 163 3.41 7.57 1.32
CA TRP A 163 3.58 7.39 -0.12
C TRP A 163 4.69 6.39 -0.47
N GLY A 164 5.85 6.50 0.17
CA GLY A 164 6.96 5.55 -0.02
C GLY A 164 6.60 4.12 0.41
N LEU A 165 5.89 3.97 1.53
CA LEU A 165 5.40 2.67 2.00
C LEU A 165 4.37 2.08 1.02
N CYS A 166 3.49 2.88 0.40
CA CYS A 166 2.59 2.41 -0.66
C CYS A 166 3.36 1.85 -1.86
N ILE A 167 4.46 2.50 -2.28
CA ILE A 167 5.32 1.97 -3.36
C ILE A 167 5.97 0.64 -2.95
N ALA A 168 6.49 0.56 -1.73
CA ALA A 168 7.06 -0.68 -1.20
C ALA A 168 6.02 -1.83 -1.21
N LEU A 169 4.78 -1.53 -0.82
CA LEU A 169 3.67 -2.47 -0.86
C LEU A 169 3.34 -2.93 -2.28
N CYS A 170 3.35 -2.04 -3.28
CA CYS A 170 3.20 -2.42 -4.69
C CYS A 170 4.23 -3.47 -5.10
N ILE A 171 5.51 -3.26 -4.74
CA ILE A 171 6.60 -4.18 -5.07
C ILE A 171 6.38 -5.54 -4.38
N LEU A 172 6.02 -5.53 -3.10
CA LEU A 172 5.76 -6.74 -2.32
C LEU A 172 4.56 -7.53 -2.87
N PHE A 173 3.44 -6.87 -3.18
CA PHE A 173 2.26 -7.53 -3.77
C PHE A 173 2.53 -8.02 -5.20
N THR A 174 3.34 -7.30 -5.99
CA THR A 174 3.82 -7.76 -7.30
C THR A 174 4.63 -9.05 -7.16
N CYS A 175 5.56 -9.09 -6.20
CA CYS A 175 6.34 -10.29 -5.94
C CYS A 175 5.43 -11.47 -5.56
N SER A 176 4.44 -11.25 -4.70
CA SER A 176 3.44 -12.25 -4.32
C SER A 176 2.60 -12.75 -5.49
N SER A 177 2.15 -11.85 -6.37
CA SER A 177 1.29 -12.19 -7.52
C SER A 177 2.01 -13.03 -8.57
N PHE A 178 3.35 -12.98 -8.65
CA PHE A 178 4.15 -13.89 -9.48
C PHE A 178 4.50 -15.21 -8.78
N ILE A 179 4.77 -15.20 -7.46
CA ILE A 179 5.15 -16.41 -6.72
C ILE A 179 3.97 -17.40 -6.62
N LEU A 180 2.76 -16.93 -6.34
CA LEU A 180 1.61 -17.82 -6.10
C LEU A 180 1.19 -18.65 -7.34
N PRO A 181 1.08 -18.08 -8.56
CA PRO A 181 0.79 -18.87 -9.77
C PRO A 181 1.91 -19.83 -10.14
N THR A 182 3.18 -19.45 -9.91
CA THR A 182 4.32 -20.34 -10.20
C THR A 182 4.36 -21.54 -9.26
N LEU A 183 4.04 -21.34 -7.97
CA LEU A 183 3.82 -22.42 -7.01
C LEU A 183 2.65 -23.31 -7.44
N TRP A 184 1.52 -22.73 -7.84
CA TRP A 184 0.36 -23.49 -8.31
C TRP A 184 0.66 -24.36 -9.54
N LEU A 185 1.36 -23.79 -10.54
CA LEU A 185 1.80 -24.52 -11.73
C LEU A 185 2.75 -25.66 -11.38
N LYS A 186 3.69 -25.43 -10.44
CA LYS A 186 4.62 -26.48 -9.98
C LYS A 186 3.89 -27.61 -9.24
N VAL A 187 2.95 -27.29 -8.37
CA VAL A 187 2.12 -28.28 -7.66
C VAL A 187 1.31 -29.13 -8.64
N ARG A 188 0.71 -28.50 -9.67
CA ARG A 188 -0.02 -29.25 -10.72
C ARG A 188 0.90 -30.11 -11.59
N ARG A 189 2.07 -29.59 -11.98
CA ARG A 189 3.04 -30.31 -12.84
C ARG A 189 3.76 -31.44 -12.12
N ALA A 190 4.01 -31.31 -10.83
CA ALA A 190 4.65 -32.35 -10.03
C ALA A 190 3.75 -33.59 -9.87
N GLY A 191 2.51 -33.56 -10.36
CA GLY A 191 1.57 -34.68 -10.26
C GLY A 191 1.32 -35.12 -8.82
N VAL A 192 1.73 -34.30 -7.84
CA VAL A 192 1.49 -34.54 -6.41
C VAL A 192 -0.01 -34.47 -6.27
N PRO A 193 -0.70 -35.62 -6.17
CA PRO A 193 -2.12 -35.58 -5.94
C PRO A 193 -2.30 -34.92 -4.57
N ALA A 194 -3.48 -34.40 -4.29
CA ALA A 194 -3.88 -34.09 -2.92
C ALA A 194 -3.92 -35.41 -2.11
N THR A 195 -2.78 -36.06 -1.91
CA THR A 195 -2.69 -37.40 -1.33
C THR A 195 -2.37 -37.23 0.13
N LYS A 196 -3.49 -37.32 0.86
CA LYS A 196 -3.63 -37.92 2.18
C LYS A 196 -2.94 -37.13 3.30
N SER A 197 -3.82 -36.50 4.08
CA SER A 197 -3.72 -36.53 5.54
C SER A 197 -3.13 -37.87 5.96
N VAL A 198 -1.85 -37.87 6.31
CA VAL A 198 -1.24 -38.94 7.08
C VAL A 198 -1.15 -38.37 8.48
N VAL A 199 -2.16 -38.78 9.26
CA VAL A 199 -2.25 -38.91 10.72
C VAL A 199 -1.66 -37.77 11.54
#